data_AF-A0AAU9XHW7-F1
#
_entry.id   AF-A0AAU9XHW7-F1
#
_cell.length_a   1.000
_cell.length_b   1.000
_cell.length_c   1.000
_cell.angle_alpha   90.00
_cell.angle_beta   90.00
_cell.angle_gamma   90.00
#
_symmetry.space_group_name_H-M   'P 1'
#
loop_
_entity.id
_entity.type
_entity.pdbx_description
1 polymer ?
#
loop_
_entity_poly.entity_id
_entity_poly.type
_entity_poly.pdbx_seq_one_letter_code
_entity_poly.pdbx_strand_id
1 'polypeptide(L)'
;MRLSSRYCAAFVLVFLWTTIYAKDFENEYEIIDGIRIKKESIVTIKEQDDKKREKNGRSDLDEGEEVSEEDEDDDYDDDEDDSDDGGEGDLETAKHLPTKCHVCRLLAVEVENKLTKIARIRKPRETRPPIYYKEELVMLRVTENICDAMTKYSVRAKVPFRYKRGVKSIFRKQIEEVTKDSRIQKWVFATPEEDIDDPTGEIRRLKEQCYEMVKETQKLLIHWFMKAQSRDLTKWLCAKRVLVDDDKGCLQVEMPRSNRVAALRQMKEKIAENKTTSASHEEL
;
A
#
# COMPACT_ATOMS: atom_id res chain seq x y z
N MET A 1 56.41 4.10 27.83
CA MET A 1 56.21 4.12 26.36
C MET A 1 56.14 2.70 25.76
N ARG A 2 55.26 1.80 26.24
CA ARG A 2 55.08 0.45 25.64
C ARG A 2 53.62 0.03 25.39
N LEU A 3 52.64 0.81 25.86
CA LEU A 3 51.21 0.53 25.63
C LEU A 3 50.75 0.92 24.22
N SER A 4 51.28 1.99 23.63
CA SER A 4 50.88 2.48 22.30
C SER A 4 51.31 1.59 21.14
N SER A 5 52.34 0.76 21.31
CA SER A 5 52.85 -0.14 20.24
C SER A 5 51.97 -1.37 20.01
N ARG A 6 51.33 -1.91 21.05
CA ARG A 6 50.46 -3.10 20.94
C ARG A 6 49.10 -2.77 20.30
N TYR A 7 48.56 -1.57 20.57
CA TYR A 7 47.34 -1.10 19.92
C TYR A 7 47.57 -0.75 18.44
N CYS A 8 48.71 -0.14 18.07
CA CYS A 8 49.04 0.08 16.66
C CYS A 8 49.12 -1.24 15.86
N ALA A 9 49.73 -2.29 16.41
CA ALA A 9 49.80 -3.58 15.72
C ALA A 9 48.42 -4.20 15.51
N ALA A 10 47.52 -4.12 16.50
CA ALA A 10 46.16 -4.61 16.38
C ALA A 10 45.34 -3.82 15.34
N PHE A 11 45.46 -2.48 15.32
CA PHE A 11 44.79 -1.66 14.31
C PHE A 11 45.29 -1.95 12.90
N VAL A 12 46.60 -2.12 12.72
CA VAL A 12 47.16 -2.48 11.40
C VAL A 12 46.65 -3.85 10.94
N LEU A 13 46.56 -4.83 11.84
CA LEU A 13 46.00 -6.14 11.50
C LEU A 13 44.52 -6.07 11.15
N VAL A 14 43.71 -5.28 11.88
CA VAL A 14 42.29 -5.09 11.55
C VAL A 14 42.13 -4.36 10.22
N PHE A 15 42.92 -3.31 9.95
CA PHE A 15 42.91 -2.60 8.67
C PHE A 15 43.37 -3.48 7.50
N LEU A 16 44.39 -4.32 7.70
CA LEU A 16 44.81 -5.27 6.67
C LEU A 16 43.74 -6.34 6.46
N TRP A 17 43.08 -6.81 7.52
CA TRP A 17 42.03 -7.80 7.40
C TRP A 17 40.79 -7.26 6.68
N THR A 18 40.37 -6.02 6.97
CA THR A 18 39.24 -5.38 6.28
C THR A 18 39.55 -5.04 4.83
N THR A 19 40.79 -4.62 4.51
CA THR A 19 41.19 -4.32 3.13
C THR A 19 41.35 -5.58 2.28
N ILE A 20 41.83 -6.69 2.85
CA ILE A 20 41.87 -8.00 2.18
C ILE A 20 40.44 -8.49 1.91
N TYR A 21 39.56 -8.44 2.93
CA TYR A 21 38.15 -8.87 2.77
C TYR A 21 37.39 -8.05 1.72
N ALA A 22 37.62 -6.74 1.66
CA ALA A 22 37.00 -5.87 0.65
C ALA A 22 37.48 -6.19 -0.78
N LYS A 23 38.75 -6.57 -0.95
CA LYS A 23 39.32 -6.90 -2.26
C LYS A 23 38.83 -8.26 -2.78
N ASP A 24 38.57 -9.22 -1.89
CA ASP A 24 37.95 -10.50 -2.27
C ASP A 24 36.48 -10.32 -2.68
N PHE A 25 35.75 -9.39 -2.06
CA PHE A 25 34.34 -9.13 -2.38
C PHE A 25 34.13 -8.52 -3.78
N GLU A 26 35.06 -7.71 -4.28
CA GLU A 26 34.97 -7.16 -5.65
C GLU A 26 35.35 -8.18 -6.73
N ASN A 27 36.21 -9.16 -6.42
CA ASN A 27 36.67 -10.16 -7.38
C ASN A 27 35.65 -11.29 -7.66
N GLU A 28 34.58 -11.38 -6.87
CA GLU A 28 33.56 -12.44 -6.94
C GLU A 28 32.40 -12.13 -7.92
N TYR A 29 32.25 -10.86 -8.33
CA TYR A 29 31.13 -10.40 -9.17
C TYR A 29 31.62 -9.82 -10.49
N GLU A 30 30.85 -10.03 -11.56
CA GLU A 30 31.01 -9.41 -12.87
C GLU A 30 29.78 -8.57 -13.21
N ILE A 31 30.00 -7.47 -13.94
CA ILE A 31 28.93 -6.60 -14.41
C ILE A 31 28.72 -6.87 -15.90
N ILE A 32 27.53 -7.34 -16.26
CA ILE A 32 27.08 -7.53 -17.64
C ILE A 32 25.80 -6.71 -17.79
N ASP A 33 25.75 -5.81 -18.77
CA ASP A 33 24.62 -4.90 -19.04
C ASP A 33 24.06 -4.17 -17.80
N GLY A 34 24.95 -3.75 -16.89
CA GLY A 34 24.60 -3.00 -15.67
C GLY A 34 24.10 -3.86 -14.50
N ILE A 35 24.04 -5.19 -14.66
CA ILE A 35 23.60 -6.14 -13.63
C ILE A 35 24.83 -6.79 -12.99
N ARG A 36 24.93 -6.81 -11.65
CA ARG A 36 25.99 -7.52 -10.90
C ARG A 36 25.62 -8.98 -10.73
N ILE A 37 26.43 -9.88 -11.28
CA ILE A 37 26.21 -11.33 -11.25
C ILE A 37 27.44 -12.02 -10.63
N LYS A 38 27.23 -13.04 -9.80
CA LYS A 38 28.31 -13.83 -9.20
C LYS A 38 29.02 -14.65 -10.29
N LYS A 39 30.35 -14.64 -10.35
CA LYS A 39 31.11 -15.36 -11.40
C LYS A 39 30.79 -16.86 -11.43
N GLU A 40 30.57 -17.48 -10.27
CA GLU A 40 30.19 -18.90 -10.16
C GLU A 40 28.87 -19.21 -10.88
N SER A 41 27.87 -18.31 -10.80
CA SER A 41 26.60 -18.50 -11.50
C SER A 41 26.72 -18.38 -13.02
N ILE A 42 27.68 -17.59 -13.53
CA ILE A 42 27.93 -17.45 -14.97
C ILE A 42 28.47 -18.76 -15.55
N VAL A 43 29.35 -19.46 -14.81
CA VAL A 43 29.90 -20.76 -15.24
C VAL A 43 28.80 -21.82 -15.30
N THR A 44 27.91 -21.87 -14.30
CA THR A 44 26.79 -22.82 -14.30
C THR A 44 25.81 -22.58 -15.45
N ILE A 45 25.54 -21.33 -15.81
CA ILE A 45 24.65 -20.98 -16.93
C ILE A 45 25.27 -21.45 -18.26
N LYS A 46 26.57 -21.22 -18.47
CA LYS A 46 27.28 -21.67 -19.68
C LYS A 46 27.27 -23.20 -19.82
N GLU A 47 27.53 -23.93 -18.73
CA GLU A 47 27.49 -25.41 -18.75
C GLU A 47 26.07 -25.96 -19.03
N GLN A 48 25.02 -25.25 -18.62
CA GLN A 48 23.64 -25.63 -18.88
C GLN A 48 23.21 -25.34 -20.33
N ASP A 49 23.67 -24.21 -20.89
CA ASP A 49 23.41 -23.85 -22.28
C ASP A 49 24.13 -24.79 -23.26
N ASP A 50 25.37 -25.19 -22.96
CA ASP A 50 26.13 -26.15 -23.75
C ASP A 50 25.43 -27.54 -23.75
N LYS A 51 24.94 -27.99 -22.59
CA LYS A 51 24.15 -29.24 -22.48
C LYS A 51 22.80 -29.18 -23.20
N LYS A 52 22.16 -28.01 -23.26
CA LYS A 52 20.88 -27.81 -23.95
C LYS A 52 21.08 -27.78 -25.48
N ARG A 53 22.23 -27.25 -25.93
CA ARG A 53 22.60 -27.20 -27.36
C ARG A 53 22.98 -28.57 -27.92
N GLU A 54 23.57 -29.46 -27.12
CA GLU A 54 23.78 -30.86 -27.49
C GLU A 54 22.46 -31.67 -27.60
N LYS A 55 21.42 -31.29 -26.86
CA LYS A 55 20.16 -32.05 -26.79
C LYS A 55 19.15 -31.73 -27.91
N ASN A 56 19.22 -30.53 -28.50
CA ASN A 56 18.27 -30.08 -29.53
C ASN A 56 18.74 -30.34 -30.99
N GLY A 57 19.83 -31.08 -31.19
CA GLY A 57 20.35 -31.39 -32.53
C GLY A 57 19.69 -32.58 -33.24
N ARG A 58 18.57 -33.15 -32.76
CA ARG A 58 18.01 -34.38 -33.35
C ARG A 58 16.52 -34.60 -33.09
N SER A 59 15.67 -34.11 -34.00
CA SER A 59 14.54 -34.82 -34.66
C SER A 59 13.43 -33.86 -35.09
N ASP A 60 13.13 -33.91 -36.39
CA ASP A 60 12.09 -33.20 -37.14
C ASP A 60 10.65 -33.74 -36.94
N LEU A 61 9.68 -32.90 -37.33
CA LEU A 61 8.35 -33.15 -37.95
C LEU A 61 7.26 -33.97 -37.18
N ASP A 62 6.07 -33.37 -36.97
CA ASP A 62 4.78 -33.83 -37.58
C ASP A 62 3.60 -32.85 -37.35
N GLU A 63 2.63 -32.89 -38.27
CA GLU A 63 1.34 -32.18 -38.45
C GLU A 63 0.34 -32.52 -37.30
N GLY A 64 -0.57 -31.67 -36.81
CA GLY A 64 -1.79 -31.10 -37.42
C GLY A 64 -3.03 -31.97 -37.14
N GLU A 65 -3.98 -31.57 -36.26
CA GLU A 65 -5.44 -31.89 -36.36
C GLU A 65 -6.30 -31.11 -35.33
N GLU A 66 -7.56 -30.85 -35.72
CA GLU A 66 -8.57 -29.92 -35.18
C GLU A 66 -9.54 -30.49 -34.09
N VAL A 67 -9.98 -29.58 -33.20
CA VAL A 67 -11.34 -29.29 -32.68
C VAL A 67 -12.23 -30.39 -32.05
N SER A 68 -12.66 -30.15 -30.80
CA SER A 68 -14.09 -30.07 -30.41
C SER A 68 -14.28 -29.42 -29.03
N GLU A 69 -15.37 -28.66 -28.94
CA GLU A 69 -15.84 -27.77 -27.88
C GLU A 69 -16.57 -28.52 -26.75
N GLU A 70 -16.65 -27.92 -25.55
CA GLU A 70 -17.91 -27.65 -24.80
C GLU A 70 -17.59 -27.16 -23.36
N ASP A 71 -17.92 -25.89 -23.15
CA ASP A 71 -18.57 -25.21 -22.01
C ASP A 71 -18.08 -25.36 -20.56
N GLU A 72 -17.68 -24.24 -19.96
CA GLU A 72 -18.01 -23.86 -18.58
C GLU A 72 -18.03 -22.33 -18.46
N ASP A 73 -19.23 -21.79 -18.19
CA ASP A 73 -19.53 -20.37 -17.99
C ASP A 73 -18.99 -19.89 -16.63
N ASP A 74 -18.09 -18.90 -16.63
CA ASP A 74 -17.74 -18.12 -15.44
C ASP A 74 -17.89 -16.62 -15.75
N ASP A 75 -18.95 -16.04 -15.19
CA ASP A 75 -19.30 -14.62 -15.21
C ASP A 75 -18.12 -13.73 -14.72
N TYR A 76 -17.46 -13.07 -15.66
CA TYR A 76 -16.68 -11.86 -15.39
C TYR A 76 -17.54 -10.65 -15.77
N ASP A 77 -18.04 -9.94 -14.75
CA ASP A 77 -18.59 -8.58 -14.94
C ASP A 77 -17.46 -7.66 -15.45
N ASP A 78 -17.49 -7.51 -16.77
CA ASP A 78 -16.75 -6.55 -17.58
C ASP A 78 -17.46 -5.19 -17.46
N ASP A 79 -16.78 -4.17 -16.92
CA ASP A 79 -17.17 -2.78 -17.14
C ASP A 79 -16.15 -2.19 -18.12
N GLU A 80 -16.67 -1.97 -19.32
CA GLU A 80 -16.06 -1.72 -20.62
C GLU A 80 -15.00 -0.60 -20.73
N ASP A 81 -14.20 -0.79 -21.79
CA ASP A 81 -13.05 -0.06 -22.30
C ASP A 81 -13.22 1.44 -22.66
N ASP A 82 -12.11 2.14 -22.41
CA ASP A 82 -11.41 3.13 -23.23
C ASP A 82 -12.15 4.12 -24.15
N SER A 83 -12.06 5.39 -23.75
CA SER A 83 -11.65 6.45 -24.66
C SER A 83 -10.42 7.15 -24.10
N ASP A 84 -9.32 6.93 -24.79
CA ASP A 84 -8.03 7.59 -24.66
C ASP A 84 -8.16 9.06 -25.10
N ASP A 85 -8.40 9.96 -24.15
CA ASP A 85 -8.21 11.42 -24.31
C ASP A 85 -7.17 11.87 -23.29
N GLY A 86 -5.94 11.42 -23.53
CA GLY A 86 -4.77 11.83 -22.76
C GLY A 86 -4.32 13.23 -23.15
N GLY A 87 -4.04 14.06 -22.15
CA GLY A 87 -3.05 15.11 -22.36
C GLY A 87 -2.85 16.07 -21.20
N GLU A 88 -3.83 16.93 -20.92
CA GLU A 88 -3.50 18.19 -20.24
C GLU A 88 -4.32 18.45 -18.96
N GLY A 89 -5.58 18.00 -18.90
CA GLY A 89 -6.45 18.25 -17.74
C GLY A 89 -6.10 17.44 -16.47
N ASP A 90 -5.67 16.19 -16.64
CA ASP A 90 -5.43 15.27 -15.50
C ASP A 90 -4.13 15.55 -14.74
N LEU A 91 -3.08 15.98 -15.45
CA LEU A 91 -1.78 16.35 -14.85
C LEU A 91 -1.87 17.62 -14.01
N GLU A 92 -2.61 18.63 -14.48
CA GLU A 92 -2.82 19.87 -13.73
C GLU A 92 -3.69 19.64 -12.49
N THR A 93 -4.72 18.79 -12.61
CA THR A 93 -5.57 18.39 -11.49
C THR A 93 -4.79 17.61 -10.41
N ALA A 94 -3.83 16.76 -10.80
CA ALA A 94 -2.99 16.01 -9.87
C ALA A 94 -2.02 16.90 -9.05
N LYS A 95 -1.68 18.09 -9.55
CA LYS A 95 -0.81 19.05 -8.83
C LYS A 95 -1.49 19.65 -7.59
N HIS A 96 -2.81 19.73 -7.59
CA HIS A 96 -3.60 20.30 -6.50
C HIS A 96 -4.16 19.26 -5.51
N LEU A 97 -3.86 17.98 -5.73
CA LEU A 97 -4.25 16.88 -4.86
C LEU A 97 -3.12 16.47 -3.91
N PRO A 98 -3.45 15.97 -2.70
CA PRO A 98 -4.79 15.86 -2.12
C PRO A 98 -5.36 17.22 -1.68
N THR A 99 -6.69 17.33 -1.68
CA THR A 99 -7.36 18.48 -1.04
C THR A 99 -7.47 18.27 0.46
N LYS A 100 -7.58 19.36 1.23
CA LYS A 100 -7.82 19.32 2.69
C LYS A 100 -9.00 18.43 3.07
N CYS A 101 -10.05 18.39 2.25
CA CYS A 101 -11.21 17.54 2.49
C CYS A 101 -10.82 16.06 2.52
N HIS A 102 -10.03 15.61 1.54
CA HIS A 102 -9.56 14.23 1.46
C HIS A 102 -8.69 13.87 2.66
N VAL A 103 -7.74 14.75 3.02
CA VAL A 103 -6.86 14.58 4.18
C VAL A 103 -7.67 14.42 5.46
N CYS A 104 -8.62 15.33 5.71
CA CYS A 104 -9.42 15.28 6.94
C CYS A 104 -10.29 14.02 7.01
N ARG A 105 -10.89 13.63 5.88
CA ARG A 105 -11.74 12.44 5.82
C ARG A 105 -10.94 11.17 6.11
N LEU A 106 -9.76 11.02 5.51
CA LEU A 106 -8.86 9.89 5.76
C LEU A 106 -8.30 9.90 7.18
N LEU A 107 -7.95 11.07 7.71
CA LEU A 107 -7.50 11.21 9.09
C LEU A 107 -8.57 10.74 10.08
N ALA A 108 -9.83 11.16 9.90
CA ALA A 108 -10.94 10.73 10.76
C ALA A 108 -11.12 9.21 10.75
N VAL A 109 -11.04 8.59 9.56
CA VAL A 109 -11.10 7.13 9.40
C VAL A 109 -9.96 6.44 10.15
N GLU A 110 -8.73 6.92 10.01
CA GLU A 110 -7.58 6.27 10.63
C GLU A 110 -7.58 6.45 12.16
N VAL A 111 -8.04 7.60 12.67
CA VAL A 111 -8.25 7.80 14.11
C VAL A 111 -9.26 6.77 14.65
N GLU A 112 -10.40 6.59 13.97
CA GLU A 112 -11.40 5.60 14.37
C GLU A 112 -10.85 4.16 14.26
N ASN A 113 -10.10 3.83 13.20
CA ASN A 113 -9.45 2.52 13.03
C ASN A 113 -8.37 2.22 14.08
N LYS A 114 -7.69 3.24 14.60
CA LYS A 114 -6.66 3.06 15.60
C LYS A 114 -7.25 3.00 17.01
N LEU A 115 -8.34 3.73 17.25
CA LEU A 115 -9.13 3.64 18.48
C LEU A 115 -9.69 2.23 18.70
N THR A 116 -10.19 1.55 17.66
CA THR A 116 -10.66 0.16 17.79
C THR A 116 -9.58 -0.82 18.25
N LYS A 117 -8.30 -0.51 18.01
CA LYS A 117 -7.17 -1.37 18.40
C LYS A 117 -6.63 -1.07 19.80
N ILE A 118 -6.60 0.20 20.19
CA ILE A 118 -5.92 0.66 21.42
C ILE A 118 -6.90 0.89 22.56
N ALA A 119 -8.08 1.45 22.26
CA ALA A 119 -8.97 1.98 23.27
C ALA A 119 -9.91 0.89 23.82
N ARG A 120 -10.14 0.93 25.14
CA ARG A 120 -11.10 0.05 25.81
C ARG A 120 -12.52 0.52 25.55
N ILE A 121 -13.39 -0.40 25.13
CA ILE A 121 -14.80 -0.11 24.83
C ILE A 121 -15.57 0.05 26.15
N ARG A 122 -16.25 1.19 26.31
CA ARG A 122 -17.16 1.46 27.44
C ARG A 122 -18.60 1.10 27.09
N LYS A 123 -19.08 1.51 25.92
CA LYS A 123 -20.44 1.21 25.45
C LYS A 123 -20.41 0.80 23.98
N PRO A 124 -20.80 -0.45 23.64
CA PRO A 124 -20.93 -0.87 22.26
C PRO A 124 -22.08 -0.11 21.59
N ARG A 125 -21.94 0.11 20.28
CA ARG A 125 -22.97 0.71 19.42
C ARG A 125 -23.03 -0.11 18.13
N GLU A 126 -24.24 -0.34 17.65
CA GLU A 126 -24.47 -1.21 16.50
C GLU A 126 -24.27 -0.47 15.17
N THR A 127 -24.79 0.75 15.05
CA THR A 127 -24.76 1.52 13.80
C THR A 127 -23.60 2.52 13.68
N ARG A 128 -22.79 2.67 14.74
CA ARG A 128 -21.75 3.71 14.86
C ARG A 128 -20.55 3.17 15.62
N PRO A 129 -19.38 3.83 15.52
CA PRO A 129 -18.23 3.48 16.34
C PRO A 129 -18.60 3.41 17.84
N PRO A 130 -18.03 2.45 18.59
CA PRO A 130 -18.30 2.31 20.01
C PRO A 130 -17.81 3.53 20.80
N ILE A 131 -18.35 3.71 21.99
CA ILE A 131 -17.89 4.73 22.94
C ILE A 131 -16.81 4.09 23.80
N TYR A 132 -15.68 4.75 23.95
CA TYR A 132 -14.51 4.27 24.68
C TYR A 132 -14.42 4.89 26.07
N TYR A 133 -13.56 4.34 26.93
CA TYR A 133 -13.21 4.98 28.20
C TYR A 133 -12.39 6.25 27.96
N LYS A 134 -12.60 7.25 28.82
CA LYS A 134 -12.02 8.59 28.70
C LYS A 134 -10.61 8.62 29.27
N GLU A 135 -9.65 8.18 28.47
CA GLU A 135 -8.23 8.13 28.83
C GLU A 135 -7.41 9.04 27.90
N GLU A 136 -6.75 10.06 28.46
CA GLU A 136 -6.02 11.06 27.64
C GLU A 136 -4.81 10.44 26.93
N LEU A 137 -4.12 9.54 27.64
CA LEU A 137 -2.98 8.78 27.11
C LEU A 137 -3.35 7.89 25.91
N VAL A 138 -4.62 7.50 25.77
CA VAL A 138 -5.07 6.77 24.57
C VAL A 138 -5.05 7.69 23.37
N MET A 139 -5.53 8.94 23.50
CA MET A 139 -5.53 9.88 22.38
C MET A 139 -4.12 10.27 21.95
N LEU A 140 -3.19 10.47 22.88
CA LEU A 140 -1.79 10.72 22.55
C LEU A 140 -1.20 9.60 21.69
N ARG A 141 -1.38 8.34 22.11
CA ARG A 141 -0.94 7.14 21.36
C ARG A 141 -1.64 6.99 20.01
N VAL A 142 -2.91 7.40 19.92
CA VAL A 142 -3.66 7.35 18.66
C VAL A 142 -3.12 8.39 17.68
N THR A 143 -2.90 9.63 18.11
CA THR A 143 -2.40 10.71 17.26
C THR A 143 -0.93 10.54 16.86
N GLU A 144 -0.14 9.88 17.71
CA GLU A 144 1.26 9.55 17.42
C GLU A 144 1.37 8.65 16.18
N ASN A 145 2.19 9.00 15.18
CA ASN A 145 2.39 8.20 13.96
C ASN A 145 1.09 7.85 13.19
N ILE A 146 0.01 8.63 13.36
CA ILE A 146 -1.24 8.39 12.63
C ILE A 146 -1.06 8.64 11.12
N CYS A 147 -0.23 9.61 10.76
CA CYS A 147 0.02 9.97 9.36
C CYS A 147 0.89 8.96 8.61
N ASP A 148 1.63 8.10 9.31
CA ASP A 148 2.29 6.95 8.66
C ASP A 148 1.29 5.96 8.08
N ALA A 149 0.03 5.98 8.55
CA ALA A 149 -1.00 5.17 7.93
C ALA A 149 -1.43 5.67 6.53
N MET A 150 -1.06 6.89 6.14
CA MET A 150 -1.36 7.44 4.81
C MET A 150 -0.59 6.70 3.70
N THR A 151 0.58 6.14 3.99
CA THR A 151 1.39 5.36 3.02
C THR A 151 0.72 4.03 2.63
N LYS A 152 -0.32 3.60 3.37
CA LYS A 152 -1.07 2.37 3.09
C LYS A 152 -2.17 2.56 2.03
N TYR A 153 -2.34 3.79 1.56
CA TYR A 153 -3.31 4.13 0.52
C TYR A 153 -2.61 4.20 -0.83
N SER A 154 -3.29 3.73 -1.85
CA SER A 154 -2.89 3.93 -3.25
C SER A 154 -3.93 4.81 -3.94
N VAL A 155 -3.47 5.56 -4.93
CA VAL A 155 -4.30 6.45 -5.76
C VAL A 155 -4.94 5.64 -6.87
N ARG A 156 -6.23 5.89 -7.13
CA ARG A 156 -6.94 5.38 -8.29
C ARG A 156 -7.41 6.53 -9.15
N ALA A 157 -7.18 6.40 -10.45
CA ALA A 157 -7.68 7.34 -11.44
C ALA A 157 -9.22 7.21 -11.58
N LYS A 158 -9.86 8.28 -12.07
CA LYS A 158 -11.25 8.29 -12.57
C LYS A 158 -12.35 7.82 -11.59
N VAL A 159 -12.10 7.81 -10.27
CA VAL A 159 -13.13 7.53 -9.26
C VAL A 159 -13.47 8.74 -8.40
N PRO A 160 -14.73 8.90 -7.95
CA PRO A 160 -15.14 10.02 -7.09
C PRO A 160 -14.31 10.14 -5.80
N PHE A 161 -13.83 9.02 -5.24
CA PHE A 161 -12.89 8.99 -4.13
C PHE A 161 -11.65 8.15 -4.49
N ARG A 162 -10.54 8.85 -4.76
CA ARG A 162 -9.32 8.29 -5.38
C ARG A 162 -8.53 7.35 -4.46
N TYR A 163 -8.47 7.62 -3.17
CA TYR A 163 -7.64 6.85 -2.24
C TYR A 163 -8.28 5.51 -1.86
N LYS A 164 -7.56 4.40 -2.01
CA LYS A 164 -7.98 3.07 -1.54
C LYS A 164 -6.88 2.44 -0.69
N ARG A 165 -7.26 1.97 0.50
CA ARG A 165 -6.34 1.33 1.44
C ARG A 165 -6.08 -0.12 1.08
N GLY A 166 -4.83 -0.55 1.26
CA GLY A 166 -4.43 -1.96 1.20
C GLY A 166 -4.49 -2.55 -0.20
N VAL A 167 -4.35 -1.71 -1.22
CA VAL A 167 -4.21 -2.15 -2.61
C VAL A 167 -2.80 -1.84 -3.09
N LYS A 168 -2.24 -2.73 -3.90
CA LYS A 168 -0.98 -2.51 -4.60
C LYS A 168 -1.16 -1.38 -5.62
N SER A 169 -0.08 -0.62 -5.84
CA SER A 169 -0.01 0.35 -6.93
C SER A 169 -0.28 -0.33 -8.27
N ILE A 170 -0.74 0.44 -9.26
CA ILE A 170 -0.98 -0.07 -10.62
C ILE A 170 0.31 -0.70 -11.17
N PHE A 171 1.44 -0.01 -10.99
CA PHE A 171 2.74 -0.51 -11.40
C PHE A 171 3.10 -1.86 -10.76
N ARG A 172 2.92 -2.02 -9.44
CA ARG A 172 3.19 -3.32 -8.78
C ARG A 172 2.32 -4.44 -9.32
N LYS A 173 1.05 -4.16 -9.63
CA LYS A 173 0.16 -5.17 -10.24
C LYS A 173 0.65 -5.59 -11.62
N GLN A 174 1.01 -4.62 -12.45
CA GLN A 174 1.54 -4.89 -13.80
C GLN A 174 2.83 -5.71 -13.74
N ILE A 175 3.74 -5.38 -12.82
CA ILE A 175 4.95 -6.18 -12.65
C ILE A 175 4.61 -7.60 -12.18
N GLU A 176 3.71 -7.77 -11.22
CA GLU A 176 3.30 -9.11 -10.76
C GLU A 176 2.67 -9.94 -11.89
N GLU A 177 1.89 -9.31 -12.76
CA GLU A 177 1.29 -9.96 -13.92
C GLU A 177 2.33 -10.38 -14.96
N VAL A 178 3.21 -9.46 -15.37
CA VAL A 178 4.30 -9.74 -16.33
C VAL A 178 5.26 -10.80 -15.81
N THR A 179 5.46 -10.87 -14.49
CA THR A 179 6.46 -11.74 -13.87
C THR A 179 5.89 -13.07 -13.38
N LYS A 180 4.57 -13.25 -13.44
CA LYS A 180 3.86 -14.45 -12.99
C LYS A 180 4.41 -15.74 -13.61
N ASP A 181 4.71 -15.70 -14.91
CA ASP A 181 5.21 -16.85 -15.67
C ASP A 181 6.74 -16.84 -15.86
N SER A 182 7.41 -15.85 -15.25
CA SER A 182 8.86 -15.73 -15.35
C SER A 182 9.57 -16.70 -14.39
N ARG A 183 10.73 -17.21 -14.79
CA ARG A 183 11.58 -18.02 -13.89
C ARG A 183 12.20 -17.20 -12.77
N ILE A 184 12.14 -15.87 -12.86
CA ILE A 184 12.73 -14.93 -11.92
C ILE A 184 11.63 -14.47 -10.97
N GLN A 185 11.53 -15.14 -9.81
CA GLN A 185 10.46 -14.89 -8.84
C GLN A 185 10.67 -13.62 -8.01
N LYS A 186 11.88 -13.04 -7.99
CA LYS A 186 12.21 -11.90 -7.14
C LYS A 186 12.88 -10.79 -7.94
N TRP A 187 12.16 -9.69 -8.07
CA TRP A 187 12.63 -8.45 -8.69
C TRP A 187 13.11 -7.51 -7.60
N VAL A 188 14.33 -7.00 -7.76
CA VAL A 188 14.86 -5.93 -6.90
C VAL A 188 14.91 -4.69 -7.77
N PHE A 189 14.02 -3.74 -7.48
CA PHE A 189 14.04 -2.46 -8.15
C PHE A 189 15.21 -1.62 -7.62
N ALA A 190 15.89 -0.91 -8.52
CA ALA A 190 16.88 0.08 -8.13
C ALA A 190 16.23 1.30 -7.43
N THR A 191 14.96 1.55 -7.73
CA THR A 191 14.14 2.59 -7.11
C THR A 191 13.62 2.14 -5.74
N PRO A 192 13.60 3.02 -4.72
CA PRO A 192 12.97 2.73 -3.43
C PRO A 192 11.49 2.33 -3.59
N GLU A 193 11.01 1.41 -2.74
CA GLU A 193 9.62 0.93 -2.81
C GLU A 193 8.58 2.03 -2.67
N GLU A 194 8.89 3.07 -1.90
CA GLU A 194 8.00 4.20 -1.65
C GLU A 194 7.71 5.00 -2.93
N ASP A 195 8.73 5.20 -3.76
CA ASP A 195 8.62 5.95 -5.01
C ASP A 195 7.94 5.13 -6.12
N ILE A 196 8.05 3.80 -6.06
CA ILE A 196 7.38 2.88 -6.98
C ILE A 196 5.87 2.89 -6.75
N ASP A 197 5.45 2.96 -5.49
CA ASP A 197 4.04 2.93 -5.12
C ASP A 197 3.35 4.31 -5.26
N ASP A 198 4.11 5.40 -5.32
CA ASP A 198 3.61 6.79 -5.46
C ASP A 198 4.41 7.62 -6.51
N PRO A 199 4.33 7.28 -7.81
CA PRO A 199 5.09 7.97 -8.85
C PRO A 199 4.74 9.47 -8.99
N THR A 200 3.53 9.87 -8.59
CA THR A 200 3.06 11.27 -8.64
C THR A 200 3.40 12.06 -7.38
N GLY A 201 3.91 11.41 -6.33
CA GLY A 201 4.15 12.04 -5.02
C GLY A 201 2.86 12.54 -4.33
N GLU A 202 1.69 12.02 -4.70
CA GLU A 202 0.40 12.43 -4.14
C GLU A 202 0.23 11.88 -2.72
N ILE A 203 0.65 10.63 -2.47
CA ILE A 203 0.63 10.02 -1.13
C ILE A 203 1.65 10.68 -0.21
N ARG A 204 2.80 11.09 -0.73
CA ARG A 204 3.77 11.90 0.03
C ARG A 204 3.17 13.23 0.47
N ARG A 205 2.53 13.98 -0.45
CA ARG A 205 1.80 15.21 -0.13
C ARG A 205 0.65 14.96 0.85
N LEU A 206 -0.06 13.85 0.73
CA LEU A 206 -1.11 13.43 1.68
C LEU A 206 -0.55 13.23 3.09
N LYS A 207 0.61 12.58 3.21
CA LYS A 207 1.29 12.37 4.49
C LYS A 207 1.73 13.71 5.10
N GLU A 208 2.34 14.59 4.32
CA GLU A 208 2.75 15.93 4.76
C GLU A 208 1.57 16.78 5.24
N GLN A 209 0.50 16.88 4.43
CA GLN A 209 -0.72 17.61 4.81
C GLN A 209 -1.40 16.99 6.04
N CYS A 210 -1.32 15.67 6.23
CA CYS A 210 -1.81 15.01 7.43
C CYS A 210 -1.06 15.51 8.68
N TYR A 211 0.27 15.62 8.64
CA TYR A 211 1.03 16.10 9.80
C TYR A 211 0.64 17.52 10.18
N GLU A 212 0.51 18.42 9.20
CA GLU A 212 0.07 19.80 9.44
C GLU A 212 -1.34 19.80 10.06
N MET A 213 -2.27 19.02 9.49
CA MET A 213 -3.64 18.93 10.00
C MET A 213 -3.71 18.36 11.42
N VAL A 214 -2.93 17.33 11.74
CA VAL A 214 -2.89 16.74 13.09
C VAL A 214 -2.37 17.76 14.09
N LYS A 215 -1.33 18.51 13.73
CA LYS A 215 -0.76 19.58 14.57
C LYS A 215 -1.81 20.65 14.90
N GLU A 216 -2.56 21.12 13.89
CA GLU A 216 -3.62 22.12 14.08
C GLU A 216 -4.81 21.56 14.87
N THR A 217 -5.19 20.31 14.62
CA THR A 217 -6.41 19.70 15.16
C THR A 217 -6.20 18.89 16.44
N GLN A 218 -4.97 18.80 16.97
CA GLN A 218 -4.64 17.98 18.14
C GLN A 218 -5.57 18.24 19.34
N LYS A 219 -5.75 19.52 19.70
CA LYS A 219 -6.63 19.92 20.81
C LYS A 219 -8.10 19.57 20.53
N LEU A 220 -8.53 19.67 19.27
CA LEU A 220 -9.90 19.34 18.86
C LEU A 220 -10.15 17.83 18.94
N LEU A 221 -9.19 17.01 18.54
CA LEU A 221 -9.25 15.55 18.64
C LEU A 221 -9.36 15.10 20.11
N ILE A 222 -8.53 15.65 21.00
CA ILE A 222 -8.60 15.37 22.45
C ILE A 222 -9.96 15.81 23.00
N HIS A 223 -10.40 17.03 22.66
CA HIS A 223 -11.70 17.54 23.11
C HIS A 223 -12.86 16.68 22.64
N TRP A 224 -12.84 16.23 21.38
CA TRP A 224 -13.85 15.33 20.84
C TRP A 224 -13.88 14.02 21.62
N PHE A 225 -12.74 13.39 21.83
CA PHE A 225 -12.64 12.13 22.52
C PHE A 225 -13.18 12.21 23.96
N MET A 226 -12.86 13.29 24.68
CA MET A 226 -13.26 13.46 26.08
C MET A 226 -14.73 13.86 26.27
N LYS A 227 -15.25 14.72 25.38
CA LYS A 227 -16.54 15.41 25.60
C LYS A 227 -17.60 15.15 24.53
N ALA A 228 -17.22 14.76 23.31
CA ALA A 228 -18.12 14.70 22.17
C ALA A 228 -18.10 13.39 21.37
N GLN A 229 -17.55 12.31 21.94
CA GLN A 229 -17.42 11.00 21.29
C GLN A 229 -18.76 10.38 20.82
N SER A 230 -19.89 10.85 21.34
CA SER A 230 -21.21 10.45 20.85
C SER A 230 -21.49 10.91 19.40
N ARG A 231 -20.77 11.93 18.92
CA ARG A 231 -20.90 12.55 17.59
C ARG A 231 -19.88 11.95 16.62
N ASP A 232 -20.29 11.73 15.37
CA ASP A 232 -19.44 11.19 14.30
C ASP A 232 -18.22 12.10 14.08
N LEU A 233 -17.00 11.54 14.11
CA LEU A 233 -15.77 12.32 14.05
C LEU A 233 -15.68 13.11 12.74
N THR A 234 -15.97 12.48 11.60
CA THR A 234 -15.95 13.12 10.28
C THR A 234 -16.85 14.34 10.20
N LYS A 235 -18.06 14.27 10.76
CA LYS A 235 -18.99 15.43 10.77
C LYS A 235 -18.58 16.48 11.81
N TRP A 236 -18.09 16.05 12.97
CA TRP A 236 -17.75 16.96 14.06
C TRP A 236 -16.44 17.73 13.81
N LEU A 237 -15.43 17.06 13.24
CA LEU A 237 -14.12 17.63 12.95
C LEU A 237 -14.09 18.22 11.54
N CYS A 238 -14.30 17.40 10.50
CA CYS A 238 -14.08 17.84 9.13
C CYS A 238 -15.13 18.85 8.67
N ALA A 239 -16.41 18.49 8.72
CA ALA A 239 -17.46 19.36 8.16
C ALA A 239 -17.69 20.68 8.94
N LYS A 240 -17.41 20.69 10.25
CA LYS A 240 -17.75 21.80 11.15
C LYS A 240 -16.57 22.63 11.63
N ARG A 241 -15.33 22.16 11.47
CA ARG A 241 -14.15 22.83 12.04
C ARG A 241 -13.01 22.98 11.05
N VAL A 242 -12.65 21.92 10.34
CA VAL A 242 -11.53 21.97 9.37
C VAL A 242 -11.98 22.61 8.06
N LEU A 243 -13.13 22.19 7.51
CA LEU A 243 -13.60 22.59 6.20
C LEU A 243 -14.66 23.69 6.28
N VAL A 244 -14.54 24.67 7.18
CA VAL A 244 -15.60 25.68 7.34
C VAL A 244 -15.80 26.46 6.05
N ASP A 245 -14.69 26.91 5.46
CA ASP A 245 -14.62 27.74 4.25
C ASP A 245 -14.12 26.96 3.01
N ASP A 246 -13.91 25.65 3.15
CA ASP A 246 -13.40 24.78 2.10
C ASP A 246 -14.50 23.84 1.56
N ASP A 247 -14.26 23.25 0.38
CA ASP A 247 -15.19 22.30 -0.25
C ASP A 247 -15.43 21.04 0.59
N LYS A 248 -16.72 20.71 0.77
CA LYS A 248 -17.18 19.54 1.52
C LYS A 248 -17.61 18.37 0.62
N GLY A 249 -17.47 18.51 -0.70
CA GLY A 249 -17.91 17.53 -1.69
C GLY A 249 -17.36 16.13 -1.41
N CYS A 250 -16.09 16.04 -1.01
CA CYS A 250 -15.47 14.75 -0.71
C CYS A 250 -16.12 14.00 0.45
N LEU A 251 -16.90 14.63 1.32
CA LEU A 251 -17.56 13.97 2.46
C LEU A 251 -18.83 13.21 2.04
N GLN A 252 -19.45 13.62 0.93
CA GLN A 252 -20.70 13.07 0.42
C GLN A 252 -20.47 11.83 -0.44
N VAL A 253 -19.30 11.75 -1.08
CA VAL A 253 -18.90 10.61 -1.92
C VAL A 253 -18.81 9.32 -1.10
N GLU A 254 -19.20 8.17 -1.64
CA GLU A 254 -18.98 6.89 -0.97
C GLU A 254 -17.49 6.51 -0.92
N MET A 255 -17.01 6.09 0.27
CA MET A 255 -15.65 5.55 0.39
C MET A 255 -15.60 4.07 0.03
N PRO A 256 -14.46 3.60 -0.52
CA PRO A 256 -14.17 2.18 -0.71
C PRO A 256 -14.41 1.37 0.57
N ARG A 257 -14.90 0.14 0.46
CA ARG A 257 -15.11 -0.75 1.62
C ARG A 257 -13.84 -0.89 2.47
N SER A 258 -12.67 -1.02 1.84
CA SER A 258 -11.37 -1.11 2.52
C SER A 258 -10.94 0.13 3.29
N ASN A 259 -11.65 1.26 3.14
CA ASN A 259 -11.43 2.50 3.88
C ASN A 259 -12.45 2.70 5.01
N ARG A 260 -13.52 1.89 5.10
CA ARG A 260 -14.54 2.06 6.16
C ARG A 260 -13.96 1.62 7.51
N VAL A 261 -14.44 2.16 8.61
CA VAL A 261 -14.03 1.71 9.95
C VAL A 261 -14.38 0.23 10.12
N ALA A 262 -13.52 -0.56 10.76
CA ALA A 262 -13.73 -2.00 10.95
C ALA A 262 -15.14 -2.35 11.49
N ALA A 263 -15.63 -1.58 12.47
CA ALA A 263 -16.97 -1.74 13.03
C ALA A 263 -18.10 -1.58 11.99
N LEU A 264 -17.93 -0.68 11.01
CA LEU A 264 -18.91 -0.47 9.94
C LEU A 264 -18.83 -1.52 8.82
N ARG A 265 -17.68 -2.20 8.67
CA ARG A 265 -17.51 -3.30 7.69
C ARG A 265 -18.30 -4.52 8.13
N GLN A 266 -18.03 -4.98 9.35
CA GLN A 266 -18.70 -6.14 9.94
C GLN A 266 -20.22 -5.96 10.02
N MET A 267 -20.70 -4.73 10.24
CA MET A 267 -22.14 -4.45 10.22
C MET A 267 -22.75 -4.62 8.82
N LYS A 268 -22.13 -4.07 7.77
CA LYS A 268 -22.66 -4.20 6.40
C LYS A 268 -22.63 -5.64 5.91
N GLU A 269 -21.64 -6.42 6.33
CA GLU A 269 -21.56 -7.87 6.05
C GLU A 269 -22.73 -8.60 6.71
N LYS A 270 -22.98 -8.39 8.01
CA LYS A 270 -24.13 -8.99 8.72
C LYS A 270 -25.49 -8.58 8.15
N ILE A 271 -25.64 -7.33 7.71
CA ILE A 271 -26.88 -6.88 7.04
C ILE A 271 -27.05 -7.58 5.68
N ALA A 272 -25.97 -7.76 4.93
CA ALA A 272 -26.02 -8.46 3.64
C ALA A 272 -26.39 -9.94 3.85
N GLU A 273 -25.77 -10.61 4.83
CA GLU A 273 -26.05 -12.00 5.22
C GLU A 273 -27.49 -12.21 5.71
N ASN A 274 -28.03 -11.27 6.50
CA ASN A 274 -29.42 -11.32 6.94
C ASN A 274 -30.42 -11.10 5.79
N LYS A 275 -30.04 -10.34 4.76
CA LYS A 275 -30.90 -10.13 3.58
C LYS A 275 -30.92 -11.32 2.64
N THR A 276 -29.79 -12.00 2.46
CA THR A 276 -29.73 -13.24 1.67
C THR A 276 -30.48 -14.38 2.36
N THR A 277 -30.37 -14.50 3.69
CA THR A 277 -31.12 -15.51 4.45
C THR A 277 -32.62 -15.23 4.51
N SER A 278 -33.04 -13.95 4.56
CA SER A 278 -34.47 -13.61 4.48
C SER A 278 -35.06 -13.87 3.09
N ALA A 279 -34.30 -13.61 2.01
CA ALA A 279 -34.73 -13.91 0.64
C ALA A 279 -34.91 -15.42 0.41
N SER A 280 -34.02 -16.26 0.96
CA SER A 280 -34.17 -17.72 0.86
C SER A 280 -35.33 -18.32 1.66
N HIS A 281 -35.90 -17.58 2.63
CA HIS A 281 -37.05 -18.03 3.43
C HIS A 281 -38.39 -17.54 2.87
N GLU A 282 -38.36 -16.67 1.84
CA GLU A 282 -39.57 -16.15 1.18
C GLU A 282 -39.89 -16.88 -0.14
N GLU A 283 -38.97 -17.74 -0.61
CA GLU A 283 -39.12 -18.57 -1.81
C GLU A 283 -39.50 -20.06 -1.53
N LEU A 284 -39.94 -20.38 -0.31
CA LEU A 284 -40.31 -21.74 0.13
C LEU A 284 -41.70 -21.74 0.78
#